data_AF-A0A8B2NJN2-F1
#
_entry.id   AF-A0A8B2NJN2-F1
#
_cell.length_a   1.000
_cell.length_b   1.000
_cell.length_c   1.000
_cell.angle_alpha   90.00
_cell.angle_beta   90.00
_cell.angle_gamma   90.00
#
_symmetry.space_group_name_H-M   'P 1'
#
loop_
_entity.id
_entity.type
_entity.pdbx_description
1 polymer ?
#
loop_
_entity_poly.entity_id
_entity_poly.type
_entity_poly.pdbx_seq_one_letter_code
_entity_poly.pdbx_strand_id
1 'polypeptide(L)'
;MSEEHREDSNRAFRAAMEIIGGRDPVTEMPAVMVTLEHAVATVLLAAADRDPRIAACLMSEGLAPRMDDRLAMVATKQGGAS
;
A
#
# COMPACT_ATOMS: atom_id res chain seq x y z
N MET A 1 11.00 -8.80 -16.62
CA MET A 1 10.00 -7.88 -16.07
C MET A 1 9.45 -7.10 -17.25
N SER A 2 8.13 -7.13 -17.51
CA SER A 2 7.55 -6.35 -18.61
C SER A 2 7.70 -4.84 -18.32
N GLU A 3 7.63 -4.02 -19.35
CA GLU A 3 7.72 -2.56 -19.23
C GLU A 3 6.62 -1.98 -18.32
N GLU A 4 5.40 -2.53 -18.42
CA GLU A 4 4.24 -2.18 -17.58
C GLU A 4 4.51 -2.38 -16.08
N HIS A 5 5.10 -3.52 -15.69
CA HIS A 5 5.43 -3.80 -14.28
C HIS A 5 6.47 -2.82 -13.71
N ARG A 6 7.39 -2.32 -14.55
CA ARG A 6 8.38 -1.31 -14.16
C ARG A 6 7.70 0.02 -13.89
N GLU A 7 6.75 0.42 -14.73
CA GLU A 7 6.01 1.66 -14.55
C GLU A 7 5.11 1.63 -13.32
N ASP A 8 4.42 0.50 -13.08
CA ASP A 8 3.63 0.30 -11.86
C ASP A 8 4.47 0.44 -10.60
N SER A 9 5.68 -0.14 -10.62
CA SER A 9 6.62 -0.03 -9.50
C SER A 9 7.03 1.42 -9.25
N ASN A 10 7.28 2.19 -10.31
CA ASN A 10 7.61 3.61 -10.20
C ASN A 10 6.43 4.44 -9.67
N ARG A 11 5.20 4.17 -10.14
CA ARG A 11 3.99 4.83 -9.64
C ARG A 11 3.79 4.56 -8.15
N ALA A 12 3.94 3.30 -7.73
CA ALA A 12 3.82 2.90 -6.33
C ALA A 12 4.87 3.60 -5.44
N PHE A 13 6.13 3.67 -5.89
CA PHE A 13 7.18 4.37 -5.16
C PHE A 13 6.88 5.86 -4.99
N ARG A 14 6.44 6.54 -6.06
CA ARG A 14 6.06 7.96 -5.99
C ARG A 14 4.90 8.18 -5.02
N ALA A 15 3.87 7.34 -5.07
CA ALA A 15 2.74 7.44 -4.13
C ALA A 15 3.20 7.24 -2.67
N ALA A 16 4.11 6.30 -2.42
CA ALA A 16 4.67 6.08 -1.08
C ALA A 16 5.44 7.32 -0.59
N MET A 17 6.22 7.99 -1.45
CA MET A 17 6.93 9.21 -1.08
C MET A 17 5.98 10.37 -0.74
N GLU A 18 4.88 10.53 -1.46
CA GLU A 18 3.84 11.53 -1.14
C GLU A 18 3.16 11.21 0.20
N ILE A 19 2.88 9.93 0.48
CA ILE A 19 2.33 9.50 1.76
C ILE A 19 3.32 9.74 2.90
N ILE A 20 4.62 9.52 2.68
CA ILE A 20 5.66 9.82 3.68
C ILE A 20 5.75 11.34 3.90
N GLY A 21 5.65 12.14 2.84
CA GLY A 21 5.55 13.60 2.93
C GLY A 21 6.78 14.26 3.57
N GLY A 22 7.97 13.68 3.40
CA GLY A 22 9.23 14.17 3.97
C GLY A 22 9.44 13.87 5.46
N ARG A 23 8.52 13.16 6.11
CA ARG A 23 8.64 12.70 7.50
C ARG A 23 9.60 11.52 7.64
N ASP A 24 10.16 11.32 8.82
CA ASP A 24 10.84 10.06 9.16
C ASP A 24 9.79 8.98 9.44
N PRO A 25 9.66 7.94 8.59
CA PRO A 25 8.60 6.94 8.74
C PRO A 25 8.77 6.02 9.96
N VAL A 26 9.92 6.05 10.63
CA VAL A 26 10.19 5.28 11.85
C VAL A 26 9.83 6.10 13.09
N THR A 27 10.33 7.34 13.20
CA THR A 27 10.08 8.18 14.39
C THR A 27 8.75 8.91 14.35
N GLU A 28 8.24 9.23 13.15
CA GLU A 28 6.94 9.89 12.93
C GLU A 28 5.88 8.90 12.41
N MET A 29 6.10 7.60 12.66
CA MET A 29 5.25 6.50 12.20
C MET A 29 3.74 6.77 12.40
N PRO A 30 3.24 7.23 13.55
CA PRO A 30 1.79 7.45 13.71
C PRO A 30 1.21 8.43 12.68
N ALA A 31 1.92 9.52 12.38
CA ALA A 31 1.45 10.51 11.42
C ALA A 31 1.48 9.98 9.98
N VAL A 32 2.49 9.19 9.64
CA VAL A 32 2.61 8.54 8.33
C VAL A 32 1.50 7.50 8.15
N MET A 33 1.24 6.66 9.17
CA MET A 33 0.21 5.62 9.11
C MET A 33 -1.20 6.19 8.99
N VAL A 34 -1.52 7.26 9.72
CA VAL A 34 -2.81 7.97 9.55
C VAL A 34 -2.97 8.48 8.12
N THR A 35 -1.90 8.97 7.50
CA THR A 35 -1.96 9.45 6.10
C THR A 35 -2.19 8.28 5.14
N LEU A 36 -1.51 7.15 5.35
CA LEU A 36 -1.69 5.93 4.58
C LEU A 36 -3.13 5.41 4.67
N GLU A 37 -3.69 5.34 5.88
CA GLU A 37 -5.07 4.89 6.11
C GLU A 37 -6.08 5.74 5.32
N HIS A 38 -5.96 7.07 5.40
CA HIS A 38 -6.82 7.98 4.64
C HIS A 38 -6.65 7.83 3.13
N ALA A 39 -5.42 7.66 2.65
CA ALA A 39 -5.15 7.47 1.22
C ALA A 39 -5.80 6.19 0.69
N VAL A 40 -5.63 5.07 1.41
CA VAL A 40 -6.26 3.78 1.06
C VAL A 40 -7.77 3.90 1.07
N ALA A 41 -8.37 4.43 2.15
CA ALA A 41 -9.82 4.59 2.24
C ALA A 41 -10.38 5.47 1.11
N THR A 42 -9.68 6.55 0.77
CA THR A 42 -10.08 7.46 -0.33
C THR A 42 -10.08 6.75 -1.68
N VAL A 43 -9.03 5.98 -1.97
CA VAL A 43 -8.92 5.22 -3.23
C VAL A 43 -9.99 4.12 -3.30
N LEU A 44 -10.20 3.38 -2.21
CA LEU A 44 -11.22 2.33 -2.17
C LEU A 44 -12.63 2.89 -2.34
N LEU A 45 -12.95 4.01 -1.70
CA LEU A 45 -14.22 4.70 -1.91
C LEU A 45 -14.37 5.17 -3.36
N ALA A 46 -13.33 5.71 -3.98
CA ALA A 46 -13.38 6.11 -5.39
C ALA A 46 -13.61 4.90 -6.31
N ALA A 47 -12.93 3.77 -6.06
CA ALA A 47 -13.09 2.52 -6.81
C ALA A 47 -14.47 1.87 -6.62
N ALA A 48 -15.10 2.10 -5.46
CA ALA A 48 -16.39 1.56 -5.08
C ALA A 48 -17.58 2.49 -5.44
N ASP A 49 -17.39 3.49 -6.30
CA ASP A 49 -18.39 4.53 -6.61
C ASP A 49 -19.00 5.15 -5.34
N ARG A 50 -18.14 5.41 -4.35
CA ARG A 50 -18.48 5.94 -3.01
C ARG A 50 -19.39 5.05 -2.16
N ASP A 51 -19.61 3.78 -2.50
CA ASP A 51 -20.29 2.83 -1.61
C ASP A 51 -19.32 2.30 -0.53
N PRO A 52 -19.52 2.65 0.76
CA PRO A 52 -18.61 2.25 1.83
C PRO A 52 -18.62 0.75 2.10
N ARG A 53 -19.70 0.03 1.78
CA ARG A 53 -19.79 -1.43 1.99
C ARG A 53 -18.96 -2.16 0.96
N ILE A 54 -19.00 -1.71 -0.29
CA ILE A 54 -18.16 -2.26 -1.36
C ILE A 54 -16.69 -1.91 -1.08
N ALA A 55 -16.39 -0.68 -0.65
CA ALA A 55 -15.03 -0.29 -0.27
C ALA A 55 -14.48 -1.17 0.87
N ALA A 56 -15.29 -1.48 1.88
CA ALA A 56 -14.91 -2.37 2.96
C ALA A 56 -14.62 -3.80 2.46
N CYS A 57 -15.45 -4.35 1.57
CA CYS A 57 -15.22 -5.66 0.95
C CYS A 57 -13.93 -5.68 0.12
N LEU A 58 -13.68 -4.64 -0.70
CA LEU A 58 -12.44 -4.50 -1.46
C LEU A 58 -11.19 -4.45 -0.56
N MET A 59 -11.31 -3.82 0.62
CA MET A 59 -10.23 -3.81 1.62
C MET A 59 -9.95 -5.21 2.16
N SER A 60 -10.97 -5.87 2.71
CA SER A 60 -10.80 -7.12 3.48
C SER A 60 -10.53 -8.33 2.61
N GLU A 61 -11.15 -8.42 1.44
CA GLU A 61 -11.06 -9.59 0.56
C GLU A 61 -10.06 -9.38 -0.58
N GLY A 62 -9.74 -8.12 -0.90
CA GLY A 62 -8.85 -7.78 -2.01
C GLY A 62 -7.47 -7.28 -1.54
N LEU A 63 -7.46 -6.12 -0.88
CA LEU A 63 -6.22 -5.39 -0.62
C LEU A 63 -5.39 -5.99 0.53
N ALA A 64 -6.00 -6.25 1.69
CA ALA A 64 -5.29 -6.74 2.87
C ALA A 64 -4.54 -8.07 2.61
N PRO A 65 -5.18 -9.13 2.08
CA PRO A 65 -4.47 -10.40 1.83
C PRO A 65 -3.28 -10.25 0.89
N ARG A 66 -3.39 -9.39 -0.13
CA ARG A 66 -2.31 -9.14 -1.09
C ARG A 66 -1.16 -8.33 -0.47
N MET A 67 -1.43 -7.47 0.51
CA MET A 67 -0.37 -6.78 1.25
C MET A 67 0.40 -7.77 2.12
N ASP A 68 -0.30 -8.69 2.79
CA ASP A 68 0.32 -9.76 3.57
C ASP A 68 1.24 -10.62 2.70
N ASP A 69 0.78 -11.03 1.51
CA ASP A 69 1.59 -11.77 0.54
C ASP A 69 2.88 -11.02 0.16
N ARG A 70 2.79 -9.72 -0.12
CA ARG A 70 3.95 -8.89 -0.49
C ARG A 70 4.96 -8.77 0.66
N LEU A 71 4.48 -8.60 1.89
CA LEU A 71 5.34 -8.53 3.07
C LEU A 71 6.03 -9.88 3.32
N ALA A 72 5.30 -10.99 3.20
CA ALA A 72 5.85 -12.33 3.31
C ALA A 72 6.92 -12.62 2.24
N MET A 73 6.73 -12.16 1.00
CA MET A 73 7.73 -12.26 -0.07
C MET A 73 9.04 -11.54 0.28
N VAL A 74 8.96 -10.38 0.93
CA VAL A 74 10.17 -9.66 1.38
C VAL A 74 10.87 -10.41 2.51
N ALA A 75 10.11 -10.94 3.47
CA ALA A 75 10.66 -11.72 4.58
C ALA A 75 11.39 -12.99 4.11
N THR A 76 10.81 -13.74 3.17
CA THR A 76 11.44 -14.94 2.59
C THR A 76 12.69 -14.60 1.77
N LYS A 77 12.69 -13.48 1.03
CA LYS A 77 13.87 -12.99 0.31
C LYS A 77 15.02 -12.57 1.24
N GLN A 78 14.71 -12.08 2.44
CA GLN A 78 15.70 -11.73 3.47
C GLN A 78 16.18 -12.96 4.26
N GLY A 79 15.35 -13.99 4.43
CA GLY A 79 15.71 -15.25 5.10
C GLY A 79 16.49 -16.27 4.25
N GLY A 80 16.46 -16.13 2.92
CA GLY A 80 17.23 -16.97 1.98
C GLY A 80 18.69 -16.51 1.74
N ALA A 81 19.12 -15.45 2.42
CA ALA A 81 20.49 -14.93 2.40
C ALA A 81 21.23 -15.25 3.71
N SER A 82 21.15 -16.52 4.14
CA SER A 82 21.94 -17.08 5.25
C SER A 82 22.84 -18.20 4.76
#